data_AF-A0A6N8BEZ8-F1
#
_entry.id   AF-A0A6N8BEZ8-F1
#
_cell.length_a   1.000
_cell.length_b   1.000
_cell.length_c   1.000
_cell.angle_alpha   90.00
_cell.angle_beta   90.00
_cell.angle_gamma   90.00
#
_symmetry.space_group_name_H-M   'P 1'
#
loop_
_entity.id
_entity.type
_entity.pdbx_description
1 polymer ?
#
loop_
_entity_poly.entity_id
_entity_poly.type
_entity_poly.pdbx_seq_one_letter_code
_entity_poly.pdbx_strand_id
1 'polypeptide(L)'
;MSLKQKIKDICALPDGVDLVGAAPVERFEELPRDKRPEQLLPGTKTVIVLGSQVFKVLTDRLTANNKVGKVSPRDIYEAHNLAVINDLTQTSYRIARYLTNQGFTSVNLGQDLTDYRTISSVFSFKYAATSAGLGVLGKNGLVITPSYGPRVKLTALLTKAQIKPDEMVLGDPCEGCSTCIKVCPSGALKEPQGSQRVKHDRFVCCSFYTANQGCGLCMSKCPR
;
A
#
# COMPACT_ATOMS: atom_id res chain seq x y z
N MET A 1 24.06 7.09 -15.87
CA MET A 1 22.60 7.05 -15.65
C MET A 1 22.35 7.11 -14.15
N SER A 2 21.41 7.92 -13.65
CA SER A 2 21.17 8.02 -12.20
C SER A 2 20.51 6.75 -11.66
N LEU A 3 20.75 6.42 -10.38
CA LEU A 3 20.08 5.27 -9.73
C LEU A 3 18.56 5.37 -9.83
N LYS A 4 18.01 6.59 -9.65
CA LYS A 4 16.58 6.86 -9.77
C LYS A 4 16.04 6.55 -11.16
N GLN A 5 16.77 6.91 -12.22
CA GLN A 5 16.35 6.57 -13.58
C GLN A 5 16.35 5.06 -13.79
N LYS A 6 17.40 4.36 -13.34
CA LYS A 6 17.46 2.90 -13.50
C LYS A 6 16.34 2.17 -12.76
N ILE A 7 15.96 2.66 -11.58
CA ILE A 7 14.79 2.15 -10.83
C ILE A 7 13.50 2.32 -11.65
N LYS A 8 13.29 3.49 -12.25
CA LYS A 8 12.14 3.73 -13.13
C LYS A 8 12.15 2.80 -14.35
N ASP A 9 13.31 2.58 -14.96
CA ASP A 9 13.44 1.67 -16.10
C ASP A 9 13.08 0.23 -15.73
N ILE A 10 13.45 -0.23 -14.52
CA ILE A 10 13.05 -1.57 -14.02
C ILE A 10 11.54 -1.64 -13.79
N CYS A 11 10.93 -0.57 -13.26
CA CYS A 11 9.49 -0.51 -13.07
C CYS A 11 8.71 -0.48 -14.39
N ALA A 12 9.31 0.05 -15.46
CA ALA A 12 8.70 0.16 -16.79
C ALA A 12 8.82 -1.11 -17.64
N LEU A 13 9.40 -2.20 -17.12
CA LEU A 13 9.40 -3.49 -17.80
C LEU A 13 7.96 -4.01 -18.01
N PRO A 14 7.70 -4.90 -18.99
CA PRO A 14 6.36 -5.43 -19.24
C PRO A 14 5.70 -6.10 -18.03
N ASP A 15 6.50 -6.69 -17.16
CA ASP A 15 6.12 -7.32 -15.88
C ASP A 15 6.52 -6.46 -14.67
N GLY A 16 6.63 -5.14 -14.90
CA GLY A 16 6.96 -4.13 -13.91
C GLY A 16 5.76 -3.69 -13.09
N VAL A 17 5.76 -2.42 -12.66
CA VAL A 17 4.74 -1.86 -11.75
C VAL A 17 4.32 -0.46 -12.18
N ASP A 18 3.11 -0.07 -11.81
CA ASP A 18 2.49 1.18 -12.26
C ASP A 18 3.06 2.43 -11.57
N LEU A 19 3.51 2.31 -10.31
CA LEU A 19 3.93 3.44 -9.47
C LEU A 19 5.25 3.14 -8.76
N VAL A 20 6.11 4.15 -8.67
CA VAL A 20 7.32 4.14 -7.85
C VAL A 20 7.58 5.51 -7.25
N GLY A 21 7.95 5.54 -5.97
CA GLY A 21 8.31 6.75 -5.24
C GLY A 21 9.46 6.48 -4.27
N ALA A 22 10.23 7.53 -3.98
CA ALA A 22 11.33 7.49 -3.01
C ALA A 22 11.08 8.47 -1.86
N ALA A 23 11.19 7.98 -0.63
CA ALA A 23 11.16 8.79 0.58
C ALA A 23 12.53 8.75 1.27
N PRO A 24 13.04 9.88 1.78
CA PRO A 24 14.24 9.89 2.59
C PRO A 24 13.87 9.45 4.03
N VAL A 25 14.82 8.86 4.77
CA VAL A 25 14.54 8.22 6.07
C VAL A 25 14.02 9.21 7.13
N GLU A 26 14.37 10.48 6.99
CA GLU A 26 14.00 11.58 7.87
C GLU A 26 12.47 11.78 7.91
N ARG A 27 11.74 11.41 6.83
CA ARG A 27 10.26 11.45 6.79
C ARG A 27 9.59 10.40 7.69
N PHE A 28 10.36 9.58 8.41
CA PHE A 28 9.85 8.53 9.30
C PHE A 28 10.21 8.80 10.77
N GLU A 29 10.88 9.92 11.08
CA GLU A 29 11.34 10.24 12.44
C GLU A 29 10.20 10.43 13.45
N GLU A 30 9.02 10.85 13.00
CA GLU A 30 7.85 11.00 13.88
C GLU A 30 7.22 9.65 14.27
N LEU A 31 7.57 8.57 13.57
CA LEU A 31 7.06 7.25 13.92
C LEU A 31 7.69 6.74 15.23
N PRO A 32 6.95 5.91 16.00
CA PRO A 32 7.52 5.13 17.09
C PRO A 32 8.78 4.38 16.62
N ARG A 33 9.80 4.30 17.47
CA ARG A 33 11.12 3.74 17.09
C ARG A 33 11.00 2.35 16.48
N ASP A 34 10.15 1.48 17.02
CA ASP A 34 9.90 0.11 16.55
C ASP A 34 9.23 0.03 15.16
N LYS A 35 8.73 1.15 14.65
CA LYS A 35 8.08 1.26 13.32
C LYS A 35 8.93 1.97 12.27
N ARG A 36 10.14 2.40 12.62
CA ARG A 36 11.02 3.14 11.71
C ARG A 36 11.78 2.20 10.76
N PRO A 37 12.12 2.66 9.54
CA PRO A 37 12.90 1.87 8.59
C PRO A 37 14.23 1.36 9.16
N GLU A 38 14.90 2.13 10.02
CA GLU A 38 16.21 1.75 10.55
C GLU A 38 16.17 0.52 11.47
N GLN A 39 15.01 0.12 12.00
CA GLN A 39 14.87 -1.12 12.77
C GLN A 39 15.01 -2.36 11.89
N LEU A 40 14.59 -2.26 10.63
CA LEU A 40 14.65 -3.36 9.67
C LEU A 40 15.98 -3.37 8.92
N LEU A 41 16.53 -2.19 8.62
CA LEU A 41 17.85 -2.04 8.01
C LEU A 41 18.59 -0.83 8.64
N PRO A 42 19.48 -1.05 9.61
CA PRO A 42 20.26 0.02 10.24
C PRO A 42 21.09 0.79 9.22
N GLY A 43 20.99 2.12 9.23
CA GLY A 43 21.63 3.00 8.25
C GLY A 43 20.90 3.14 6.92
N THR A 44 19.60 2.81 6.88
CA THR A 44 18.72 3.14 5.74
C THR A 44 18.80 4.62 5.43
N LYS A 45 18.96 4.97 4.15
CA LYS A 45 18.92 6.35 3.66
C LYS A 45 17.66 6.65 2.88
N THR A 46 17.17 5.66 2.12
CA THR A 46 15.98 5.81 1.28
C THR A 46 15.05 4.62 1.49
N VAL A 47 13.75 4.90 1.56
CA VAL A 47 12.65 3.95 1.39
C VAL A 47 12.10 4.11 -0.01
N ILE A 48 12.21 3.07 -0.85
CA ILE A 48 11.55 3.04 -2.17
C ILE A 48 10.23 2.29 -2.01
N VAL A 49 9.16 2.87 -2.54
CA VAL A 49 7.81 2.30 -2.46
C VAL A 49 7.31 2.06 -3.87
N LEU A 50 6.75 0.87 -4.08
CA LEU A 50 6.15 0.47 -5.34
C LEU A 50 4.64 0.35 -5.16
N GLY A 51 3.89 0.69 -6.19
CA GLY A 51 2.46 0.48 -6.27
C GLY A 51 2.07 -0.13 -7.59
N SER A 52 1.10 -1.03 -7.57
CA SER A 52 0.49 -1.54 -8.80
C SER A 52 -1.03 -1.55 -8.66
N GLN A 53 -1.68 -1.18 -9.75
CA GLN A 53 -3.13 -1.02 -9.80
C GLN A 53 -3.82 -2.37 -9.66
N VAL A 54 -4.94 -2.34 -8.95
CA VAL A 54 -5.92 -3.43 -8.97
C VAL A 54 -7.04 -2.99 -9.89
N PHE A 55 -7.33 -3.78 -10.92
CA PHE A 55 -8.22 -3.34 -11.99
C PHE A 55 -9.60 -2.94 -11.46
N LYS A 56 -10.01 -1.72 -11.82
CA LYS A 56 -11.25 -1.12 -11.33
C LYS A 56 -12.46 -2.03 -11.57
N VAL A 57 -12.54 -2.65 -12.75
CA VAL A 57 -13.62 -3.60 -13.14
C VAL A 57 -13.77 -4.77 -12.18
N LEU A 58 -12.68 -5.21 -11.55
CA LEU A 58 -12.69 -6.28 -10.54
C LEU A 58 -13.12 -5.73 -9.18
N THR A 59 -12.61 -4.55 -8.80
CA THR A 59 -12.95 -3.92 -7.53
C THR A 59 -14.41 -3.45 -7.45
N ASP A 60 -15.01 -3.04 -8.58
CA ASP A 60 -16.41 -2.61 -8.67
C ASP A 60 -17.40 -3.76 -8.38
N ARG A 61 -16.94 -5.02 -8.55
CA ARG A 61 -17.73 -6.23 -8.32
C ARG A 61 -17.60 -6.78 -6.90
N LEU A 62 -16.80 -6.14 -6.04
CA LEU A 62 -16.62 -6.59 -4.66
C LEU A 62 -17.90 -6.38 -3.84
N THR A 63 -18.30 -7.44 -3.16
CA THR A 63 -19.43 -7.45 -2.23
C THR A 63 -18.94 -7.52 -0.78
N ALA A 64 -19.86 -7.25 0.16
CA ALA A 64 -19.60 -7.42 1.58
C ALA A 64 -19.36 -8.89 1.98
N ASN A 65 -20.00 -9.83 1.27
CA ASN A 65 -20.00 -11.24 1.64
C ASN A 65 -19.64 -12.12 0.44
N ASN A 66 -18.82 -13.15 0.69
CA ASN A 66 -18.58 -14.25 -0.24
C ASN A 66 -19.31 -15.51 0.24
N LYS A 67 -20.00 -16.23 -0.65
CA LYS A 67 -20.72 -17.47 -0.28
C LYS A 67 -19.76 -18.65 -0.29
N VAL A 68 -19.50 -19.21 0.88
CA VAL A 68 -18.66 -20.41 1.03
C VAL A 68 -19.23 -21.56 0.20
N GLY A 69 -18.34 -22.28 -0.50
CA GLY A 69 -18.69 -23.43 -1.33
C GLY A 69 -19.25 -23.09 -2.72
N LYS A 70 -19.21 -21.82 -3.14
CA LYS A 70 -19.58 -21.40 -4.50
C LYS A 70 -18.51 -20.51 -5.12
N VAL A 71 -18.22 -20.74 -6.39
CA VAL A 71 -17.39 -19.84 -7.19
C VAL A 71 -18.11 -18.49 -7.31
N SER A 72 -17.35 -17.41 -7.20
CA SER A 72 -17.85 -16.03 -7.18
C SER A 72 -16.95 -15.12 -8.01
N PRO A 73 -17.43 -13.94 -8.42
CA PRO A 73 -16.59 -12.92 -9.05
C PRO A 73 -15.38 -12.49 -8.21
N ARG A 74 -15.40 -12.72 -6.88
CA ARG A 74 -14.26 -12.47 -6.00
C ARG A 74 -13.07 -13.37 -6.33
N ASP A 75 -13.29 -14.59 -6.79
CA ASP A 75 -12.19 -15.52 -7.10
C ASP A 75 -11.32 -14.98 -8.24
N ILE A 76 -11.93 -14.28 -9.20
CA ILE A 76 -11.20 -13.57 -10.27
C ILE A 76 -10.38 -12.41 -9.70
N TYR A 77 -10.95 -11.66 -8.74
CA TYR A 77 -10.24 -10.59 -8.05
C TYR A 77 -9.06 -11.12 -7.22
N GLU A 78 -9.20 -12.26 -6.54
CA GLU A 78 -8.10 -12.85 -5.78
C GLU A 78 -6.99 -13.40 -6.70
N ALA A 79 -7.35 -14.07 -7.81
CA ALA A 79 -6.38 -14.48 -8.81
C ALA A 79 -5.60 -13.29 -9.39
N HIS A 80 -6.29 -12.19 -9.69
CA HIS A 80 -5.66 -10.95 -10.13
C HIS A 80 -4.78 -10.32 -9.04
N ASN A 81 -5.23 -10.29 -7.78
CA ASN A 81 -4.42 -9.80 -6.67
C ASN A 81 -3.11 -10.58 -6.54
N LEU A 82 -3.15 -11.90 -6.67
CA LEU A 82 -1.96 -12.75 -6.59
C LEU A 82 -0.95 -12.40 -7.71
N ALA A 83 -1.44 -12.16 -8.93
CA ALA A 83 -0.60 -11.70 -10.02
C ALA A 83 0.06 -10.33 -9.71
N VAL A 84 -0.74 -9.35 -9.28
CA VAL A 84 -0.25 -8.01 -8.90
C VAL A 84 0.79 -8.09 -7.76
N ILE A 85 0.58 -8.98 -6.78
CA ILE A 85 1.51 -9.21 -5.67
C ILE A 85 2.82 -9.80 -6.17
N ASN A 86 2.75 -10.76 -7.08
CA ASN A 86 3.93 -11.36 -7.68
C ASN A 86 4.75 -10.30 -8.43
N ASP A 87 4.12 -9.48 -9.26
CA ASP A 87 4.82 -8.47 -10.06
C ASP A 87 5.48 -7.40 -9.17
N LEU A 88 4.78 -6.96 -8.12
CA LEU A 88 5.35 -6.08 -7.08
C LEU A 88 6.57 -6.71 -6.40
N THR A 89 6.46 -7.97 -5.98
CA THR A 89 7.51 -8.66 -5.25
C THR A 89 8.73 -8.89 -6.13
N GLN A 90 8.54 -9.31 -7.38
CA GLN A 90 9.61 -9.54 -8.34
C GLN A 90 10.30 -8.23 -8.73
N THR A 91 9.53 -7.17 -8.99
CA THR A 91 10.08 -5.86 -9.33
C THR A 91 10.87 -5.27 -8.17
N SER A 92 10.34 -5.35 -6.95
CA SER A 92 11.05 -4.93 -5.73
C SER A 92 12.35 -5.70 -5.54
N TYR A 93 12.34 -7.02 -5.75
CA TYR A 93 13.54 -7.86 -5.69
C TYR A 93 14.57 -7.46 -6.76
N ARG A 94 14.15 -7.21 -8.01
CA ARG A 94 15.04 -6.76 -9.09
C ARG A 94 15.74 -5.44 -8.75
N ILE A 95 15.00 -4.48 -8.18
CA ILE A 95 15.57 -3.21 -7.71
C ILE A 95 16.56 -3.45 -6.57
N ALA A 96 16.19 -4.23 -5.56
CA ALA A 96 17.08 -4.54 -4.43
C ALA A 96 18.37 -5.25 -4.89
N ARG A 97 18.25 -6.21 -5.82
CA ARG A 97 19.39 -6.92 -6.43
C ARG A 97 20.26 -5.97 -7.22
N TYR A 98 19.67 -5.10 -8.04
CA TYR A 98 20.42 -4.08 -8.77
C TYR A 98 21.21 -3.18 -7.83
N LEU A 99 20.56 -2.61 -6.80
CA LEU A 99 21.21 -1.73 -5.83
C LEU A 99 22.33 -2.44 -5.06
N THR A 100 22.10 -3.70 -4.66
CA THR A 100 23.12 -4.54 -4.00
C THR A 100 24.32 -4.77 -4.91
N ASN A 101 24.11 -5.04 -6.21
CA ASN A 101 25.18 -5.19 -7.19
C ASN A 101 25.95 -3.88 -7.46
N GLN A 102 25.39 -2.72 -7.07
CA GLN A 102 26.08 -1.43 -7.10
C GLN A 102 26.78 -1.11 -5.76
N GLY A 103 26.80 -2.05 -4.81
CA GLY A 103 27.42 -1.89 -3.50
C GLY A 103 26.51 -1.30 -2.42
N PHE A 104 25.22 -1.08 -2.70
CA PHE A 104 24.28 -0.55 -1.72
C PHE A 104 23.46 -1.67 -1.07
N THR A 105 23.71 -1.93 0.21
CA THR A 105 22.88 -2.85 1.01
C THR A 105 21.42 -2.45 0.91
N SER A 106 20.59 -3.39 0.47
CA SER A 106 19.17 -3.17 0.24
C SER A 106 18.35 -4.37 0.70
N VAL A 107 17.19 -4.14 1.30
CA VAL A 107 16.28 -5.18 1.81
C VAL A 107 14.92 -5.00 1.15
N ASN A 108 14.47 -6.02 0.42
CA ASN A 108 13.10 -6.11 -0.06
C ASN A 108 12.19 -6.58 1.09
N LEU A 109 11.07 -5.88 1.32
CA LEU A 109 10.10 -6.25 2.36
C LEU A 109 8.98 -7.17 1.81
N GLY A 110 8.89 -7.36 0.50
CA GLY A 110 7.86 -8.19 -0.14
C GLY A 110 6.45 -7.67 0.12
N GLN A 111 5.46 -8.55 -0.04
CA GLN A 111 4.09 -8.30 0.37
C GLN A 111 3.66 -9.39 1.37
N ASP A 112 2.71 -9.09 2.25
CA ASP A 112 2.13 -10.03 3.24
C ASP A 112 2.93 -10.31 4.54
N LEU A 113 3.57 -9.28 5.10
CA LEU A 113 4.17 -9.35 6.44
C LEU A 113 3.15 -9.07 7.57
N THR A 114 1.91 -9.54 7.44
CA THR A 114 0.82 -9.19 8.37
C THR A 114 0.59 -10.29 9.39
N ASP A 115 0.68 -9.97 10.67
CA ASP A 115 0.14 -10.82 11.73
C ASP A 115 -1.38 -10.65 11.74
N TYR A 116 -2.11 -11.64 11.21
CA TYR A 116 -3.56 -11.63 11.14
C TYR A 116 -4.26 -11.63 12.51
N ARG A 117 -3.56 -11.96 13.61
CA ARG A 117 -4.11 -11.91 14.98
C ARG A 117 -4.16 -10.49 15.51
N THR A 118 -3.13 -9.70 15.22
CA THR A 118 -3.00 -8.30 15.69
C THR A 118 -3.28 -7.27 14.61
N ILE A 119 -3.46 -7.73 13.36
CA ILE A 119 -3.70 -6.93 12.15
C ILE A 119 -2.65 -5.83 12.04
N SER A 120 -1.41 -6.25 12.26
CA SER A 120 -0.23 -5.40 12.29
C SER A 120 0.85 -6.00 11.39
N SER A 121 1.71 -5.15 10.86
CA SER A 121 2.86 -5.56 10.07
C SER A 121 4.11 -4.91 10.65
N VAL A 122 5.26 -5.51 10.35
CA VAL A 122 6.57 -4.98 10.74
C VAL A 122 6.84 -3.60 10.15
N PHE A 123 6.20 -3.25 9.03
CA PHE A 123 6.34 -1.96 8.38
C PHE A 123 5.04 -1.48 7.74
N SER A 124 4.74 -0.17 7.86
CA SER A 124 3.53 0.41 7.28
C SER A 124 3.77 0.89 5.85
N PHE A 125 3.44 0.06 4.86
CA PHE A 125 3.51 0.47 3.45
C PHE A 125 2.63 1.67 3.12
N LYS A 126 1.53 1.86 3.87
CA LYS A 126 0.63 3.00 3.66
C LYS A 126 1.30 4.33 4.04
N TYR A 127 1.97 4.36 5.19
CA TYR A 127 2.73 5.53 5.62
C TYR A 127 3.92 5.76 4.69
N ALA A 128 4.64 4.69 4.32
CA ALA A 128 5.73 4.79 3.36
C ALA A 128 5.28 5.37 2.02
N ALA A 129 4.14 4.92 1.48
CA ALA A 129 3.59 5.42 0.23
C ALA A 129 3.19 6.90 0.30
N THR A 130 2.62 7.37 1.41
CA THR A 130 2.36 8.81 1.60
C THR A 130 3.66 9.60 1.68
N SER A 131 4.64 9.09 2.44
CA SER A 131 5.96 9.72 2.58
C SER A 131 6.77 9.68 1.29
N ALA A 132 6.48 8.76 0.37
CA ALA A 132 7.14 8.63 -0.94
C ALA A 132 6.39 9.35 -2.06
N GLY A 133 5.31 10.08 -1.74
CA GLY A 133 4.57 10.86 -2.73
C GLY A 133 3.68 10.05 -3.67
N LEU A 134 3.30 8.83 -3.30
CA LEU A 134 2.39 8.02 -4.13
C LEU A 134 0.92 8.40 -3.97
N GLY A 135 0.57 9.06 -2.86
CA GLY A 135 -0.80 9.46 -2.60
C GLY A 135 -1.02 9.92 -1.18
N VAL A 136 -2.28 9.97 -0.77
CA VAL A 136 -2.71 10.50 0.52
C VAL A 136 -3.56 9.48 1.25
N LEU A 137 -3.39 9.35 2.56
CA LEU A 137 -4.20 8.45 3.37
C LEU A 137 -5.66 8.93 3.42
N GLY A 138 -6.59 8.13 2.88
CA GLY A 138 -8.02 8.42 2.88
C GLY A 138 -8.74 7.92 4.14
N LYS A 139 -9.98 8.39 4.36
CA LYS A 139 -10.82 7.99 5.51
C LYS A 139 -11.07 6.48 5.62
N ASN A 140 -10.99 5.75 4.50
CA ASN A 140 -11.07 4.28 4.47
C ASN A 140 -9.80 3.57 4.98
N GLY A 141 -8.78 4.33 5.36
CA GLY A 141 -7.48 3.81 5.80
C GLY A 141 -6.64 3.21 4.69
N LEU A 142 -6.93 3.51 3.42
CA LEU A 142 -6.12 3.16 2.25
C LEU A 142 -5.44 4.41 1.68
N VAL A 143 -4.34 4.22 0.96
CA VAL A 143 -3.67 5.32 0.25
C VAL A 143 -4.45 5.59 -1.04
N ILE A 144 -4.95 6.82 -1.17
CA ILE A 144 -5.62 7.30 -2.36
C ILE A 144 -4.56 7.93 -3.26
N THR A 145 -4.23 7.22 -4.33
CA THR A 145 -3.30 7.70 -5.36
C THR A 145 -4.05 8.60 -6.37
N PRO A 146 -3.39 9.59 -6.99
CA PRO A 146 -4.02 10.42 -8.02
C PRO A 146 -4.53 9.63 -9.22
N SER A 147 -3.80 8.58 -9.63
CA SER A 147 -4.09 7.83 -10.86
C SER A 147 -5.10 6.70 -10.69
N TYR A 148 -5.09 6.01 -9.53
CA TYR A 148 -5.85 4.77 -9.34
C TYR A 148 -6.78 4.80 -8.12
N GLY A 149 -6.83 5.92 -7.40
CA GLY A 149 -7.56 6.03 -6.14
C GLY A 149 -7.03 5.03 -5.10
N PRO A 150 -7.88 4.38 -4.30
CA PRO A 150 -7.46 3.39 -3.30
C PRO A 150 -7.16 2.00 -3.87
N ARG A 151 -7.29 1.79 -5.19
CA ARG A 151 -7.19 0.46 -5.84
C ARG A 151 -5.75 0.16 -6.23
N VAL A 152 -4.87 0.20 -5.24
CA VAL A 152 -3.45 -0.09 -5.40
C VAL A 152 -2.99 -1.09 -4.35
N LYS A 153 -2.17 -2.06 -4.76
CA LYS A 153 -1.34 -2.85 -3.84
C LYS A 153 0.01 -2.15 -3.71
N LEU A 154 0.59 -2.23 -2.52
CA LEU A 154 1.84 -1.57 -2.18
C LEU A 154 2.87 -2.58 -1.69
N THR A 155 4.13 -2.31 -1.99
CA THR A 155 5.29 -2.92 -1.32
C THR A 155 6.36 -1.84 -1.13
N ALA A 156 7.38 -2.13 -0.32
CA ALA A 156 8.51 -1.24 -0.13
C ALA A 156 9.82 -2.03 -0.05
N LEU A 157 10.91 -1.35 -0.33
CA LEU A 157 12.26 -1.82 -0.07
C LEU A 157 13.09 -0.71 0.57
N LEU A 158 13.99 -1.11 1.45
CA LEU A 158 14.86 -0.23 2.20
C LEU A 158 16.26 -0.28 1.59
N THR A 159 16.95 0.85 1.51
CA THR A 159 18.31 0.88 0.96
C THR A 159 19.19 1.91 1.63
N LYS A 160 20.49 1.60 1.71
CA LYS A 160 21.55 2.55 2.10
C LYS A 160 21.96 3.47 0.94
N ALA A 161 21.44 3.25 -0.26
CA ALA A 161 21.61 4.17 -1.37
C ALA A 161 20.90 5.49 -1.08
N GLN A 162 21.56 6.61 -1.39
CA GLN A 162 20.92 7.93 -1.34
C GLN A 162 20.28 8.21 -2.69
N ILE A 163 18.95 8.29 -2.72
CA ILE A 163 18.16 8.49 -3.92
C ILE A 163 17.37 9.78 -3.75
N LYS A 164 17.29 10.58 -4.82
CA LYS A 164 16.54 11.84 -4.79
C LYS A 164 15.08 11.55 -4.39
N PRO A 165 14.58 12.13 -3.30
CA PRO A 165 13.21 11.88 -2.85
C PRO A 165 12.18 12.48 -3.83
N ASP A 166 10.96 11.96 -3.80
CA ASP A 166 9.81 12.52 -4.48
C ASP A 166 9.05 13.48 -3.56
N GLU A 167 8.36 14.46 -4.12
CA GLU A 167 7.52 15.37 -3.33
C GLU A 167 6.26 14.66 -2.83
N MET A 168 5.84 14.98 -1.61
CA MET A 168 4.61 14.41 -1.06
C MET A 168 3.39 15.01 -1.75
N VAL A 169 2.37 14.19 -1.98
CA VAL A 169 1.08 14.66 -2.50
C VAL A 169 0.37 15.44 -1.40
N LEU A 170 -0.07 16.66 -1.73
CA LEU A 170 -0.79 17.54 -0.82
C LEU A 170 -2.31 17.48 -1.04
N GLY A 171 -3.07 17.95 -0.05
CA GLY A 171 -4.52 18.07 -0.11
C GLY A 171 -5.29 16.94 0.59
N ASP A 172 -6.62 17.11 0.64
CA ASP A 172 -7.53 16.10 1.18
C ASP A 172 -8.38 15.43 0.10
N PRO A 173 -8.08 14.17 -0.28
CA PRO A 173 -8.90 13.44 -1.24
C PRO A 173 -10.31 13.13 -0.68
N CYS A 174 -10.52 13.26 0.63
CA CYS A 174 -11.76 12.93 1.30
C CYS A 174 -12.59 14.16 1.72
N GLU A 175 -12.22 15.37 1.27
CA GLU A 175 -12.95 16.59 1.59
C GLU A 175 -14.44 16.45 1.22
N GLY A 176 -15.32 16.71 2.18
CA GLY A 176 -16.78 16.55 2.03
C GLY A 176 -17.27 15.10 1.81
N CYS A 177 -16.39 14.10 1.78
CA CYS A 177 -16.72 12.72 1.43
C CYS A 177 -16.77 11.81 2.67
N SER A 178 -17.78 10.94 2.72
CA SER A 178 -17.96 9.92 3.75
C SER A 178 -18.50 8.61 3.21
N THR A 179 -18.38 8.38 1.90
CA THR A 179 -18.97 7.21 1.21
C THR A 179 -18.47 5.89 1.82
N CYS A 180 -17.17 5.75 2.06
CA CYS A 180 -16.59 4.53 2.63
C CYS A 180 -17.12 4.22 4.03
N ILE A 181 -17.39 5.25 4.84
CA ILE A 181 -17.97 5.12 6.19
C ILE A 181 -19.42 4.65 6.07
N LYS A 182 -20.22 5.28 5.21
CA LYS A 182 -21.64 4.97 5.00
C LYS A 182 -21.89 3.55 4.49
N VAL A 183 -21.01 3.04 3.63
CA VAL A 183 -21.16 1.69 3.03
C VAL A 183 -20.48 0.58 3.84
N CYS A 184 -19.82 0.90 4.96
CA CYS A 184 -19.07 -0.07 5.75
C CYS A 184 -20.04 -1.03 6.46
N PRO A 185 -20.10 -2.32 6.10
CA PRO A 185 -21.11 -3.23 6.63
C PRO A 185 -20.88 -3.59 8.10
N SER A 186 -19.64 -3.49 8.58
CA SER A 186 -19.28 -3.80 9.97
C SER A 186 -19.27 -2.58 10.89
N GLY A 187 -19.44 -1.36 10.36
CA GLY A 187 -19.28 -0.13 11.14
C GLY A 187 -17.84 0.12 11.63
N ALA A 188 -16.84 -0.53 11.03
CA ALA A 188 -15.43 -0.40 11.42
C ALA A 188 -14.83 0.97 11.10
N LEU A 189 -15.41 1.71 10.16
CA LEU A 189 -14.99 3.07 9.78
C LEU A 189 -15.90 4.10 10.45
N LYS A 190 -15.30 5.11 11.07
CA LYS A 190 -16.00 6.24 11.70
C LYS A 190 -15.44 7.56 11.19
N GLU A 191 -16.16 8.65 11.39
CA GLU A 191 -15.62 9.98 11.09
C GLU A 191 -14.37 10.24 11.96
N PRO A 192 -13.26 10.69 11.35
CA PRO A 192 -12.07 11.09 12.09
C PRO A 192 -12.34 12.28 13.01
N GLN A 193 -11.59 12.39 14.10
CA GLN A 193 -11.70 13.48 15.07
C GLN A 193 -10.34 14.16 15.26
N GLY A 194 -10.36 15.48 15.49
CA GLY A 194 -9.14 16.27 15.66
C GLY A 194 -8.25 16.22 14.42
N SER A 195 -6.95 16.00 14.63
CA SER A 195 -5.94 15.91 13.56
C SER A 195 -5.87 14.53 12.88
N GLN A 196 -6.66 13.54 13.33
CA GLN A 196 -6.64 12.21 12.73
C GLN A 196 -7.28 12.24 11.33
N ARG A 197 -6.65 11.57 10.37
CA ARG A 197 -7.25 11.36 9.03
C ARG A 197 -8.07 10.07 8.93
N VAL A 198 -7.84 9.13 9.84
CA VAL A 198 -8.42 7.78 9.81
C VAL A 198 -8.90 7.40 11.19
N LYS A 199 -10.16 6.98 11.29
CA LYS A 199 -10.72 6.31 12.46
C LYS A 199 -11.25 4.95 12.00
N HIS A 200 -10.37 3.96 12.02
CA HIS A 200 -10.61 2.61 11.51
C HIS A 200 -10.32 1.59 12.61
N ASP A 201 -11.38 0.93 13.08
CA ASP A 201 -11.27 -0.24 13.96
C ASP A 201 -10.89 -1.46 13.11
N ARG A 202 -9.58 -1.73 13.09
CA ARG A 202 -9.00 -2.80 12.28
C ARG A 202 -9.50 -4.17 12.72
N PHE A 203 -9.70 -4.36 14.02
CA PHE A 203 -10.17 -5.63 14.59
C PHE A 203 -11.57 -5.94 14.08
N VAL A 204 -12.51 -5.00 14.22
CA VAL A 204 -13.88 -5.16 13.71
C VAL A 204 -13.88 -5.38 12.20
N CYS A 205 -13.06 -4.66 11.45
CA CYS A 205 -12.95 -4.86 10.00
C CYS A 205 -12.44 -6.25 9.64
N CYS A 206 -11.37 -6.73 10.30
CA CYS A 206 -10.77 -8.02 10.01
C CYS A 206 -11.68 -9.17 10.44
N SER A 207 -12.32 -9.10 11.61
CA SER A 207 -13.28 -10.11 12.05
C SER A 207 -14.42 -10.24 11.05
N PHE A 208 -14.97 -9.12 10.57
CA PHE A 208 -15.99 -9.14 9.52
C PHE A 208 -15.45 -9.72 8.21
N TYR A 209 -14.27 -9.30 7.77
CA TYR A 209 -13.63 -9.79 6.54
C TYR A 209 -13.44 -11.30 6.57
N THR A 210 -12.88 -11.83 7.66
CA THR A 210 -12.63 -13.27 7.83
C THR A 210 -13.92 -14.06 7.92
N ALA A 211 -14.90 -13.60 8.69
CA ALA A 211 -16.20 -14.27 8.82
C ALA A 211 -16.96 -14.35 7.48
N ASN A 212 -16.84 -13.32 6.65
CA ASN A 212 -17.54 -13.22 5.37
C ASN A 212 -16.69 -13.67 4.17
N GLN A 213 -15.48 -14.18 4.41
CA GLN A 213 -14.52 -14.62 3.38
C GLN A 213 -14.26 -13.53 2.32
N GLY A 214 -14.11 -12.30 2.79
CA GLY A 214 -13.81 -11.14 1.98
C GLY A 214 -14.68 -9.92 2.30
N CYS A 215 -14.16 -8.74 1.95
CA CYS A 215 -14.88 -7.48 1.86
C CYS A 215 -14.12 -6.59 0.87
N GLY A 216 -14.51 -5.33 0.73
CA GLY A 216 -13.89 -4.39 -0.21
C GLY A 216 -14.76 -3.20 -0.57
N LEU A 217 -15.93 -3.05 0.04
CA LEU A 217 -16.89 -1.99 -0.29
C LEU A 217 -16.31 -0.58 -0.14
N CYS A 218 -15.46 -0.35 0.87
CA CYS A 218 -14.82 0.96 1.08
C CYS A 218 -13.84 1.35 -0.04
N MET A 219 -13.30 0.38 -0.77
CA MET A 219 -12.45 0.57 -1.95
C MET A 219 -13.31 0.63 -3.22
N SER A 220 -14.26 -0.30 -3.34
CA SER A 220 -15.19 -0.43 -4.48
C SER A 220 -16.06 0.82 -4.68
N LYS A 221 -16.59 1.39 -3.60
CA LYS A 221 -17.49 2.56 -3.64
C LYS A 221 -16.76 3.89 -3.47
N CYS A 222 -15.42 3.87 -3.40
CA CYS A 222 -14.68 5.12 -3.35
C CYS A 222 -14.84 5.87 -4.69
N PRO A 223 -15.23 7.16 -4.67
CA PRO A 223 -15.44 7.94 -5.91
C PRO A 223 -14.12 8.42 -6.54
N ARG A 224 -13.03 8.37 -5.78
CA ARG A 224 -11.66 8.52 -6.29
C ARG A 224 -11.22 7.23 -6.92
#